data_AF-A0A2G1QJE6-F1
#
_entry.id   AF-A0A2G1QJE6-F1
#
_cell.length_a   1.000
_cell.length_b   1.000
_cell.length_c   1.000
_cell.angle_alpha   90.00
_cell.angle_beta   90.00
_cell.angle_gamma   90.00
#
_symmetry.space_group_name_H-M   'P 1'
#
loop_
_entity.id
_entity.type
_entity.pdbx_description
1 polymer ?
#
loop_
_entity_poly.entity_id
_entity_poly.type
_entity_poly.pdbx_seq_one_letter_code
_entity_poly.pdbx_strand_id
1 'polypeptide(L)' 'MIGTVAVTVFFATEALAGAFAMVWAFSGLMHLAPTPTLFLYGLAITASLAATAKVAMLAWDAETDPMNNQENS' A
#
# COMPACT_ATOMS: atom_id res chain seq x y z
N MET A 1 -2.33 -8.52 -17.45
CA MET A 1 -1.14 -8.54 -16.56
C MET A 1 -0.56 -7.14 -16.34
N ILE A 2 -0.52 -6.29 -17.36
CA ILE A 2 0.00 -4.90 -17.22
C ILE A 2 -0.85 -4.07 -16.25
N GLY A 3 -2.17 -4.28 -16.21
CA GLY A 3 -3.07 -3.56 -15.31
C GLY A 3 -2.83 -3.89 -13.84
N THR A 4 -2.69 -5.18 -13.51
CA THR A 4 -2.36 -5.61 -12.13
C THR A 4 -1.06 -4.98 -11.64
N VAL A 5 -0.01 -4.99 -12.47
CA VAL A 5 1.29 -4.39 -12.10
C VAL A 5 1.14 -2.88 -11.92
N ALA A 6 0.47 -2.19 -12.83
CA ALA A 6 0.29 -0.74 -12.76
C ALA A 6 -0.47 -0.33 -11.48
N VAL A 7 -1.60 -0.98 -11.18
CA VAL A 7 -2.42 -0.68 -9.98
C VAL A 7 -1.64 -1.00 -8.71
N THR A 8 -0.93 -2.13 -8.67
CA THR A 8 -0.15 -2.53 -7.49
C THR A 8 0.97 -1.53 -7.20
N VAL A 9 1.72 -1.11 -8.23
CA VAL A 9 2.84 -0.17 -8.06
C VAL A 9 2.34 1.23 -7.68
N PHE A 10 1.26 1.70 -8.30
CA PHE A 10 0.62 2.95 -7.95
C PHE A 10 0.21 2.96 -6.47
N PHE A 11 -0.56 1.96 -6.05
CA PHE A 11 -1.03 1.84 -4.68
C PHE A 11 0.12 1.67 -3.68
N ALA A 12 1.15 0.89 -4.01
CA ALA A 12 2.35 0.74 -3.18
C ALA A 12 3.03 2.08 -2.90
N THR A 13 3.14 2.92 -3.93
CA THR A 13 3.78 4.24 -3.83
C THR A 13 2.97 5.16 -2.90
N GLU A 14 1.65 5.21 -3.08
CA GLU A 14 0.77 6.02 -2.23
C GLU A 14 0.73 5.51 -0.79
N ALA A 15 0.64 4.20 -0.59
CA ALA A 15 0.59 3.60 0.74
C ALA A 15 1.88 3.85 1.52
N LEU A 16 3.05 3.77 0.87
CA LEU A 16 4.33 4.10 1.50
C LEU A 16 4.47 5.59 1.78
N ALA A 17 4.14 6.46 0.82
CA ALA A 17 4.17 7.90 1.01
C ALA A 17 3.26 8.34 2.17
N GLY A 18 2.04 7.80 2.23
CA GLY A 18 1.09 8.05 3.32
C GLY A 18 1.59 7.54 4.67
N ALA A 19 2.18 6.34 4.71
CA ALA A 19 2.80 5.79 5.92
C ALA A 19 3.92 6.68 6.46
N PHE A 20 4.82 7.15 5.57
CA PHE A 20 5.90 8.05 5.98
C PHE A 20 5.38 9.41 6.46
N ALA A 21 4.44 10.01 5.72
CA ALA A 21 3.84 11.29 6.08
C ALA A 21 3.12 11.22 7.44
N MET A 22 2.39 10.12 7.70
CA MET A 22 1.71 9.90 8.98
C MET A 22 2.68 9.81 10.15
N VAL A 23 3.74 9.00 10.04
CA VAL A 23 4.71 8.84 11.13
C VAL A 23 5.50 10.13 11.35
N TRP A 24 5.85 10.86 10.29
CA TRP A 24 6.47 12.18 10.40
C TRP A 24 5.56 13.17 11.13
N ALA A 25 4.30 13.30 10.72
CA ALA A 25 3.34 14.20 11.34
C ALA A 25 3.09 13.85 12.81
N PHE A 26 2.89 12.57 13.11
CA PHE A 26 2.62 12.10 14.47
C PHE A 26 3.84 12.26 15.38
N SER A 27 5.04 11.92 14.89
CA SER A 27 6.28 12.06 15.66
C SER A 27 6.61 13.52 15.93
N GLY A 28 6.40 14.40 14.94
CA GLY A 28 6.59 15.85 15.08
C GLY A 28 5.60 16.46 16.08
N LEU A 29 4.32 16.06 16.00
CA LEU A 29 3.28 16.56 16.90
C LEU A 29 3.49 16.13 18.36
N MET A 30 3.87 14.87 18.57
CA MET A 30 4.02 14.26 19.90
C MET A 30 5.42 14.45 20.49
N HIS A 31 6.34 15.11 19.77
CA HIS A 31 7.74 15.28 20.15
C HIS A 31 8.40 13.95 20.56
N LEU A 32 8.15 12.89 19.78
CA LEU A 32 8.67 11.56 20.07
C LEU A 32 10.20 11.51 19.94
N ALA A 33 10.83 10.75 20.84
CA ALA A 33 12.24 10.41 20.70
C ALA A 33 12.50 9.52 19.47
N PRO A 34 13.74 9.41 18.97
CA PRO A 34 14.04 8.65 17.75
C PRO A 34 13.62 7.17 17.81
N THR A 35 13.75 6.52 18.96
CA THR A 35 13.43 5.10 19.15
C THR A 35 11.96 4.76 18.88
N PRO A 36 10.97 5.38 19.56
CA PRO A 36 9.56 5.13 19.25
C PRO A 36 9.18 5.53 17.82
N THR A 37 9.78 6.58 17.26
CA THR A 37 9.57 6.96 15.85
C THR A 37 10.01 5.87 14.88
N LEU A 38 11.14 5.19 15.14
CA LEU A 38 11.58 4.05 14.33
C LEU A 38 10.61 2.87 14.41
N PHE A 39 10.07 2.57 15.59
CA PHE A 39 9.05 1.54 15.73
C PHE A 39 7.77 1.88 14.95
N LEU A 40 7.34 3.14 14.98
CA LEU A 40 6.20 3.61 14.22
C LEU A 40 6.43 3.47 12.71
N TYR A 41 7.62 3.83 12.21
CA TYR A 41 7.97 3.59 10.81
C TYR A 41 7.93 2.11 10.45
N GLY A 42 8.50 1.23 11.29
CA GLY A 42 8.46 -0.21 11.07
C GLY A 42 7.03 -0.76 10.99
N LEU A 43 6.16 -0.34 11.91
CA LEU A 43 4.75 -0.73 11.92
C LEU A 43 4.01 -0.20 10.69
N ALA A 44 4.19 1.07 10.35
CA ALA A 44 3.52 1.70 9.22
C ALA A 44 3.94 1.08 7.88
N ILE A 45 5.24 0.78 7.69
CA ILE A 45 5.75 0.09 6.51
C ILE A 45 5.22 -1.35 6.43
N THR A 46 5.18 -2.06 7.55
CA THR A 46 4.65 -3.43 7.57
C THR A 46 3.16 -3.44 7.18
N ALA A 47 2.38 -2.50 7.74
CA ALA A 47 0.97 -2.36 7.41
C ALA A 47 0.75 -1.96 5.94
N SER A 48 1.56 -1.03 5.40
CA SER A 48 1.44 -0.63 4.00
C SER A 48 1.77 -1.78 3.05
N LEU A 49 2.83 -2.56 3.31
CA LEU A 49 3.16 -3.75 2.54
C LEU A 49 2.04 -4.79 2.56
N ALA A 50 1.44 -5.04 3.72
CA ALA A 50 0.30 -5.94 3.84
C ALA A 50 -0.91 -5.46 3.03
N ALA A 51 -1.20 -4.16 3.05
CA ALA A 51 -2.27 -3.56 2.25
C ALA A 51 -1.97 -3.68 0.74
N THR A 52 -0.75 -3.37 0.31
CA THR A 52 -0.31 -3.52 -1.08
C THR A 52 -0.43 -4.96 -1.56
N ALA A 53 -0.02 -5.94 -0.74
CA ALA A 53 -0.16 -7.35 -1.08
C ALA A 53 -1.63 -7.74 -1.32
N LYS A 54 -2.55 -7.23 -0.50
CA LYS A 54 -3.99 -7.47 -0.70
C LYS A 54 -4.51 -6.82 -1.97
N VAL A 55 -4.09 -5.60 -2.28
CA VAL A 55 -4.45 -4.94 -3.55
C VAL A 55 -3.91 -5.72 -4.74
N ALA A 56 -2.68 -6.25 -4.66
CA ALA A 56 -2.11 -7.08 -5.72
C ALA A 56 -2.94 -8.35 -5.98
N MET A 57 -3.40 -9.02 -4.91
CA MET A 57 -4.28 -10.19 -5.02
C MET A 57 -5.62 -9.82 -5.68
N LEU A 58 -6.26 -8.75 -5.23
CA LEU A 58 -7.53 -8.29 -5.82
C LEU A 58 -7.38 -7.86 -7.29
N ALA A 59 -6.30 -7.16 -7.62
CA ALA A 59 -6.02 -6.73 -8.98
C ALA A 59 -5.64 -7.91 -9.90
N TRP A 60 -5.07 -8.97 -9.36
CA TRP A 60 -4.84 -10.22 -10.08
C TRP A 60 -6.15 -10.95 -10.36
N ASP A 61 -6.99 -11.12 -9.33
CA ASP A 61 -8.29 -11.77 -9.46
C ASP A 61 -9.16 -11.04 -10.48
N ALA A 62 -9.19 -9.71 -10.47
CA ALA A 62 -9.96 -8.91 -11.42
C ALA A 62 -9.51 -9.06 -12.88
N GLU A 63 -8.22 -9.27 -13.14
CA GLU A 63 -7.70 -9.52 -14.50
C GLU A 63 -7.89 -10.97 -14.96
N THR A 64 -7.93 -11.92 -14.02
CA THR A 64 -8.02 -13.35 -14.32
C THR A 64 -9.44 -13.89 -14.28
N ASP A 65 -10.42 -13.10 -13.84
CA ASP A 65 -11.83 -13.46 -13.86
C ASP A 65 -12.35 -13.59 -15.32
N PRO A 66 -12.80 -14.79 -15.73
CA PRO A 66 -13.35 -15.00 -17.07
C PRO A 66 -14.64 -14.20 -17.34
N MET A 67 -15.41 -13.80 -16.32
CA MET A 67 -16.61 -12.97 -16.52
C MET A 67 -16.26 -11.54 -16.94
N ASN A 68 -15.18 -11.00 -16.39
CA ASN A 68 -14.73 -9.63 -16.67
C ASN A 68 -14.19 -9.48 -18.11
N ASN A 69 -13.72 -10.59 -18.69
CA ASN A 69 -13.24 -10.64 -20.08
C ASN A 69 -14.33 -10.96 -21.12
N GLN A 70 -15.56 -11.26 -20.69
CA GLN A 70 -16.70 -11.55 -21.59
C GLN A 70 -17.58 -10.32 -21.89
N GLU A 71 -17.60 -9.30 -21.04
CA GLU A 71 -18.32 -8.03 -21.32
C GLU A 71 -17.64 -7.15 -22.40
N ASN A 72 -16.40 -7.46 -22.77
CA ASN A 72 -15.60 -6.69 -23.74
C ASN A 72 -15.45 -7.38 -25.12
N SER A 73 -16.20 -8.45 -25.40
CA SER A 73 -16.23 -9.16 -26.69
C SER A 73 -17.58 -9.06 -27.37
#